data_AF-A0A926XA99-F1
#
_entry.id   AF-A0A926XA99-F1
#
_cell.length_a   1.000
_cell.length_b   1.000
_cell.length_c   1.000
_cell.angle_alpha   90.00
_cell.angle_beta   90.00
_cell.angle_gamma   90.00
#
_symmetry.space_group_name_H-M   'P 1'
#
loop_
_entity.id
_entity.type
_entity.pdbx_description
1 polymer ?
#
loop_
_entity_poly.entity_id
_entity_poly.type
_entity_poly.pdbx_seq_one_letter_code
_entity_poly.pdbx_strand_id
1 'polypeptide(L)'
;MSGKFKSLVVLVGMALGLSACSISNSTQSTPTPASSPSVEPSSQQVSQNAPVAEAERTKYKPIPLQEIKSANSLKGTDPKAIAIAHFGQTESEGGTREVTLEYPQQNLAVVTITQTGVADDSVGAIRHRVELVPTSPSAQTPKEWKLAWAGSQVKCHVGRGHQDWSTQNCQ
;
A
#
# COMPACT_ATOMS: atom_id res chain seq x y z
N MET A 1 -18.30 51.54 -14.78
CA MET A 1 -18.68 52.20 -13.51
C MET A 1 -18.46 51.21 -12.38
N SER A 2 -17.53 51.51 -11.48
CA SER A 2 -17.08 50.62 -10.40
C SER A 2 -17.77 51.04 -9.10
N GLY A 3 -18.65 50.19 -8.56
CA GLY A 3 -19.38 50.44 -7.32
C GLY A 3 -18.63 49.87 -6.12
N LYS A 4 -18.03 50.77 -5.31
CA LYS A 4 -17.47 50.46 -4.00
C LYS A 4 -18.60 50.53 -2.97
N PHE A 5 -18.85 49.44 -2.24
CA PHE A 5 -19.63 49.50 -1.00
C PHE A 5 -18.75 49.11 0.19
N LYS A 6 -18.52 50.09 1.06
CA LYS A 6 -17.98 49.94 2.41
C LYS A 6 -19.17 49.93 3.38
N SER A 7 -19.21 48.96 4.29
CA SER A 7 -19.69 49.13 5.67
C SER A 7 -19.42 47.83 6.42
N LEU A 8 -18.49 47.77 7.37
CA LEU A 8 -18.45 48.29 8.75
C LEU A 8 -19.04 47.27 9.76
N VAL A 9 -18.17 46.97 10.71
CA VAL A 9 -18.17 45.93 11.76
C VAL A 9 -19.27 46.12 12.81
N VAL A 10 -19.83 45.02 13.31
CA VAL A 10 -20.34 44.93 14.70
C VAL A 10 -19.85 43.63 15.35
N LEU A 11 -19.38 43.82 16.59
CA LEU A 11 -18.72 42.91 17.52
C LEU A 11 -19.73 42.12 18.39
N VAL A 12 -19.17 41.15 19.13
CA VAL A 12 -19.62 40.58 20.43
C VAL A 12 -20.27 39.20 20.36
N GLY A 13 -19.67 38.26 21.12
CA GLY A 13 -20.32 36.99 21.48
C GLY A 13 -19.40 35.90 22.03
N MET A 14 -18.55 36.22 23.01
CA MET A 14 -17.75 35.23 23.75
C MET A 14 -18.61 34.54 24.80
N ALA A 15 -18.73 33.21 24.76
CA ALA A 15 -19.21 32.41 25.89
C ALA A 15 -18.34 31.14 26.03
N LEU A 16 -17.49 31.15 27.06
CA LEU A 16 -16.72 30.01 27.54
C LEU A 16 -17.67 29.07 28.29
N GLY A 17 -17.81 27.84 27.81
CA GLY A 17 -18.46 26.75 28.53
C GLY A 17 -17.43 25.75 29.05
N LEU A 18 -16.86 26.00 30.23
CA LEU A 18 -16.13 24.99 30.99
C LEU A 18 -17.15 24.20 31.81
N SER A 19 -17.39 22.95 31.44
CA SER A 19 -18.18 22.03 32.26
C SER A 19 -17.22 21.10 33.00
N ALA A 20 -17.03 21.38 34.29
CA ALA A 20 -16.32 20.52 35.24
C ALA A 20 -17.37 19.76 36.07
N CYS A 21 -17.34 18.44 36.03
CA CYS A 21 -17.99 17.60 37.03
C CYS A 21 -16.91 16.78 37.73
N SER A 22 -16.57 17.20 38.95
CA SER A 22 -15.78 16.42 39.89
C SER A 22 -16.74 15.63 40.78
N ILE A 23 -16.72 14.30 40.71
CA ILE A 23 -17.27 13.45 41.77
C ILE A 23 -16.07 12.75 42.39
N SER A 24 -15.65 13.28 43.53
CA SER A 24 -14.68 12.66 44.42
C SER A 24 -15.39 11.61 45.25
N ASN A 25 -15.09 10.33 45.03
CA ASN A 25 -15.23 9.32 46.07
C ASN A 25 -13.83 8.75 46.33
N SER A 26 -13.26 9.15 47.46
CA SER A 26 -12.03 8.59 48.02
C SER A 26 -12.37 7.58 49.11
N THR A 27 -11.39 6.72 49.38
CA THR A 27 -11.30 5.59 50.31
C THR A 27 -11.80 4.27 49.72
N GLN A 28 -10.96 3.24 49.53
CA GLN A 28 -9.92 2.78 50.45
C GLN A 28 -8.75 2.10 49.72
N SER A 29 -7.53 2.48 50.09
CA SER A 29 -6.27 1.88 49.67
C SER A 29 -5.86 0.76 50.64
N THR A 30 -5.37 -0.36 50.12
CA THR A 30 -4.29 -1.15 50.76
C THR A 30 -3.49 -1.85 49.64
N PRO A 31 -2.14 -1.94 49.72
CA PRO A 31 -1.25 -1.94 48.55
C PRO A 31 -0.53 -3.29 48.28
N THR A 32 0.40 -3.25 47.30
CA THR A 32 1.52 -4.19 46.94
C THR A 32 1.25 -5.06 45.67
N PRO A 33 2.24 -5.33 44.78
CA PRO A 33 2.54 -4.51 43.59
C PRO A 33 2.78 -5.29 42.25
N ALA A 34 2.70 -4.56 41.13
CA ALA A 34 3.34 -4.78 39.80
C ALA A 34 2.88 -5.99 38.96
N SER A 35 2.42 -5.89 37.70
CA SER A 35 2.58 -4.87 36.65
C SER A 35 1.39 -4.89 35.66
N SER A 36 1.17 -3.74 35.02
CA SER A 36 0.02 -3.30 34.21
C SER A 36 -0.62 -4.26 33.19
N PRO A 37 -1.96 -4.18 33.04
CA PRO A 37 -2.65 -4.39 31.79
C PRO A 37 -2.77 -3.05 31.03
N SER A 38 -2.44 -3.01 29.74
CA SER A 38 -2.82 -1.89 28.87
C SER A 38 -3.60 -2.42 27.68
N VAL A 39 -4.85 -1.97 27.61
CA VAL A 39 -5.77 -2.11 26.50
C VAL A 39 -5.19 -1.39 25.28
N GLU A 40 -5.17 -2.06 24.13
CA GLU A 40 -5.07 -1.42 22.82
C GLU A 40 -6.35 -1.75 22.03
N PRO A 41 -7.14 -0.75 21.61
CA PRO A 41 -8.22 -0.96 20.65
C PRO A 41 -7.78 -0.59 19.22
N SER A 42 -8.28 -1.36 18.24
CA SER A 42 -8.30 -1.08 16.79
C SER A 42 -6.93 -1.13 16.06
N SER A 43 -6.71 -1.93 15.02
CA SER A 43 -7.58 -2.23 13.89
C SER A 43 -7.13 -3.50 13.20
N GLN A 44 -7.90 -4.58 13.33
CA GLN A 44 -7.79 -5.74 12.44
C GLN A 44 -9.15 -5.96 11.78
N GLN A 45 -9.48 -5.11 10.81
CA GLN A 45 -10.41 -5.52 9.76
C GLN A 45 -9.62 -6.31 8.72
N VAL A 46 -9.27 -7.54 9.08
CA VAL A 46 -8.79 -8.54 8.12
C VAL A 46 -9.99 -8.88 7.23
N SER A 47 -9.93 -8.38 6.00
CA SER A 47 -10.84 -8.72 4.92
C SER A 47 -10.94 -10.23 4.78
N GLN A 48 -12.16 -10.76 4.71
CA GLN A 48 -12.49 -12.20 4.73
C GLN A 48 -11.93 -13.00 3.54
N ASN A 49 -11.16 -12.37 2.65
CA ASN A 49 -10.52 -12.99 1.49
C ASN A 49 -8.99 -12.80 1.46
N ALA A 50 -8.38 -12.39 2.57
CA ALA A 50 -6.92 -12.38 2.77
C ALA A 50 -6.18 -13.70 2.43
N PRO A 51 -6.76 -14.92 2.60
CA PRO A 51 -5.99 -16.17 2.46
C PRO A 51 -5.39 -16.40 1.07
N VAL A 52 -6.13 -16.06 0.00
CA VAL A 52 -5.69 -16.31 -1.39
C VAL A 52 -4.61 -15.33 -1.81
N ALA A 53 -4.76 -14.05 -1.46
CA ALA A 53 -3.72 -13.06 -1.72
C ALA A 53 -2.43 -13.41 -0.96
N GLU A 54 -2.55 -13.80 0.31
CA GLU A 54 -1.40 -14.14 1.14
C GLU A 54 -0.67 -15.40 0.65
N ALA A 55 -1.40 -16.45 0.26
CA ALA A 55 -0.78 -17.66 -0.29
C ALA A 55 -0.04 -17.41 -1.62
N GLU A 56 -0.50 -16.47 -2.43
CA GLU A 56 0.24 -16.10 -3.64
C GLU A 56 1.50 -15.28 -3.34
N ARG A 57 1.46 -14.41 -2.31
CA ARG A 57 2.61 -13.58 -1.91
C ARG A 57 3.81 -14.41 -1.47
N THR A 58 3.60 -15.58 -0.86
CA THR A 58 4.70 -16.46 -0.40
C THR A 58 5.59 -16.97 -1.53
N LYS A 59 5.12 -16.90 -2.79
CA LYS A 59 5.91 -17.29 -3.98
C LYS A 59 6.88 -16.20 -4.42
N TYR A 60 6.77 -14.98 -3.90
CA TYR A 60 7.51 -13.81 -4.32
C TYR A 60 8.42 -13.31 -3.20
N LYS A 61 9.55 -12.71 -3.58
CA LYS A 61 10.37 -11.94 -2.67
C LYS A 61 9.67 -10.60 -2.43
N PRO A 62 9.26 -10.25 -1.20
CA PRO A 62 8.57 -8.99 -0.96
C PRO A 62 9.50 -7.81 -1.22
N ILE A 63 8.96 -6.75 -1.82
CA ILE A 63 9.64 -5.47 -2.00
C ILE A 63 9.06 -4.51 -0.95
N PRO A 64 9.86 -4.05 0.03
CA PRO A 64 9.39 -3.12 1.05
C PRO A 64 8.89 -1.82 0.40
N LEU A 65 7.67 -1.40 0.73
CA LEU A 65 7.09 -0.19 0.14
C LEU A 65 7.89 1.09 0.48
N GLN A 66 8.68 1.05 1.54
CA GLN A 66 9.57 2.12 1.96
C GLN A 66 10.77 2.29 1.00
N GLU A 67 11.18 1.23 0.31
CA GLU A 67 12.27 1.27 -0.68
C GLU A 67 11.79 1.78 -2.04
N ILE A 68 10.48 1.71 -2.29
CA ILE A 68 9.84 2.26 -3.48
C ILE A 68 9.75 3.78 -3.30
N LYS A 69 10.71 4.49 -3.90
CA LYS A 69 10.66 5.95 -4.00
C LYS A 69 9.30 6.35 -4.58
N SER A 70 8.61 7.25 -3.89
CA SER A 70 7.29 7.74 -4.29
C SER A 70 6.16 6.70 -4.22
N ALA A 71 6.25 5.64 -3.41
CA ALA A 71 5.15 4.69 -3.19
C ALA A 71 3.81 5.38 -2.83
N ASN A 72 3.87 6.44 -2.01
CA ASN A 72 2.70 7.25 -1.65
C ASN A 72 2.09 8.02 -2.84
N SER A 73 2.87 8.23 -3.89
CA SER A 73 2.47 8.87 -5.15
C SER A 73 2.05 7.87 -6.22
N LEU A 74 2.22 6.56 -5.99
CA LEU A 74 1.73 5.50 -6.88
C LEU A 74 0.23 5.30 -6.69
N LYS A 75 -0.52 6.33 -7.11
CA LYS A 75 -1.97 6.37 -7.12
C LYS A 75 -2.49 6.80 -8.49
N GLY A 76 -3.70 6.39 -8.83
CA GLY A 76 -4.33 6.76 -10.08
C GLY A 76 -5.52 5.89 -10.42
N THR A 77 -6.11 6.11 -11.60
CA THR A 77 -7.33 5.43 -12.04
C THR A 77 -7.05 4.12 -12.80
N ASP A 78 -5.86 3.95 -13.37
CA ASP A 78 -5.44 2.74 -14.10
C ASP A 78 -4.37 1.96 -13.30
N PRO A 79 -4.72 0.78 -12.73
CA PRO A 79 -3.77 -0.09 -12.06
C PRO A 79 -2.53 -0.45 -12.89
N LYS A 80 -2.67 -0.69 -14.21
CA LYS A 80 -1.53 -1.07 -15.07
C LYS A 80 -0.55 0.08 -15.19
N ALA A 81 -1.05 1.29 -15.46
CA ALA A 81 -0.20 2.48 -15.55
C ALA A 81 0.59 2.73 -14.27
N ILE A 82 -0.06 2.59 -13.10
CA ILE A 82 0.60 2.74 -11.79
C ILE A 82 1.74 1.72 -11.63
N ALA A 83 1.48 0.44 -11.95
CA ALA A 83 2.48 -0.61 -11.82
C ALA A 83 3.67 -0.42 -12.79
N ILE A 84 3.40 -0.08 -14.06
CA ILE A 84 4.43 0.12 -15.09
C ILE A 84 5.33 1.30 -14.78
N ALA A 85 4.78 2.37 -14.18
CA ALA A 85 5.52 3.58 -13.85
C ALA A 85 6.75 3.30 -12.97
N HIS A 86 6.69 2.27 -12.12
CA HIS A 86 7.80 1.89 -11.24
C HIS A 86 8.45 0.55 -11.61
N PHE A 87 7.64 -0.48 -11.83
CA PHE A 87 8.12 -1.86 -11.98
C PHE A 87 8.31 -2.30 -13.43
N GLY A 88 7.96 -1.44 -14.39
CA GLY A 88 8.09 -1.73 -15.81
C GLY A 88 9.33 -1.14 -16.48
N GLN A 89 10.22 -0.50 -15.72
CA GLN A 89 11.37 0.26 -16.20
C GLN A 89 12.70 -0.52 -16.21
N THR A 90 12.67 -1.86 -16.14
CA THR A 90 13.92 -2.64 -16.20
C THR A 90 14.56 -2.53 -17.58
N GLU A 91 15.86 -2.23 -17.59
CA GLU A 91 16.71 -2.21 -18.79
C GLU A 91 16.70 -3.57 -19.50
N SER A 92 16.57 -3.54 -20.82
CA SER A 92 16.33 -4.72 -21.66
C SER A 92 17.29 -4.71 -22.85
N GLU A 93 17.97 -5.82 -23.09
CA GLU A 93 18.88 -6.01 -24.23
C GLU A 93 18.15 -6.66 -25.41
N GLY A 94 17.08 -6.02 -25.88
CA GLY A 94 16.22 -6.57 -26.95
C GLY A 94 15.18 -7.59 -26.47
N GLY A 95 14.98 -7.65 -25.16
CA GLY A 95 13.97 -8.46 -24.49
C GLY A 95 12.52 -8.00 -24.67
N THR A 96 11.59 -8.70 -24.03
CA THR A 96 10.14 -8.42 -24.12
C THR A 96 9.54 -8.09 -22.76
N ARG A 97 8.40 -7.38 -22.77
CA ARG A 97 7.61 -7.07 -21.58
C ARG A 97 6.14 -7.44 -21.81
N GLU A 98 5.62 -8.25 -20.91
CA GLU A 98 4.20 -8.61 -20.83
C GLU A 98 3.59 -8.04 -19.55
N VAL A 99 2.36 -7.51 -19.63
CA VAL A 99 1.64 -6.94 -18.50
C VAL A 99 0.21 -7.46 -18.44
N THR A 100 -0.08 -8.29 -17.43
CA THR A 100 -1.42 -8.80 -17.14
C THR A 100 -2.04 -8.02 -15.99
N LEU A 101 -3.37 -7.90 -16.00
CA LEU A 101 -4.15 -7.29 -14.93
C LEU A 101 -5.30 -8.24 -14.60
N GLU A 102 -5.42 -8.57 -13.34
CA GLU A 102 -6.45 -9.45 -12.80
C GLU A 102 -7.14 -8.76 -11.62
N TYR A 103 -8.42 -9.08 -11.42
CA TYR A 103 -9.19 -8.66 -10.28
C TYR A 103 -9.66 -9.90 -9.52
N PRO A 104 -8.78 -10.57 -8.75
CA PRO A 104 -9.17 -11.75 -7.99
C PRO A 104 -10.28 -11.45 -6.97
N GLN A 105 -10.45 -10.17 -6.61
CA GLN A 105 -11.50 -9.68 -5.71
C GLN A 105 -11.93 -8.27 -6.12
N GLN A 106 -13.14 -7.85 -5.74
CA GLN A 106 -13.69 -6.54 -6.11
C GLN A 106 -12.80 -5.35 -5.72
N ASN A 107 -12.05 -5.46 -4.62
CA ASN A 107 -11.22 -4.38 -4.07
C ASN A 107 -9.72 -4.68 -4.14
N LEU A 108 -9.32 -5.56 -5.06
CA LEU A 108 -7.93 -5.92 -5.28
C LEU A 108 -7.65 -6.01 -6.77
N ALA A 109 -6.77 -5.14 -7.27
CA ALA A 109 -6.18 -5.24 -8.60
C ALA A 109 -4.80 -5.88 -8.46
N VAL A 110 -4.51 -6.92 -9.24
CA VAL A 110 -3.20 -7.56 -9.30
C VAL A 110 -2.64 -7.35 -10.69
N VAL A 111 -1.54 -6.61 -10.78
CA VAL A 111 -0.80 -6.43 -12.03
C VAL A 111 0.44 -7.31 -11.97
N THR A 112 0.60 -8.18 -12.97
CA THR A 112 1.84 -8.95 -13.14
C THR A 112 2.60 -8.41 -14.34
N ILE A 113 3.84 -7.99 -14.12
CA ILE A 113 4.75 -7.52 -15.16
C ILE A 113 5.84 -8.58 -15.31
N THR A 114 5.94 -9.20 -16.48
CA THR A 114 7.00 -10.16 -16.80
C THR A 114 7.92 -9.53 -17.85
N GLN A 115 9.22 -9.49 -17.57
CA GLN A 115 10.25 -9.00 -18.46
C GLN A 115 11.27 -10.11 -18.71
N THR A 116 11.57 -10.38 -19.97
CA THR A 116 12.55 -11.39 -20.41
C THR A 116 13.67 -10.70 -21.16
N GLY A 117 14.90 -11.22 -21.12
CA GLY A 117 16.04 -10.59 -21.81
C GLY A 117 16.43 -9.27 -21.16
N VAL A 118 16.45 -9.24 -19.83
CA VAL A 118 16.96 -8.09 -19.06
C VAL A 118 18.47 -7.99 -19.23
N ALA A 119 19.04 -6.80 -19.02
CA ALA A 119 20.46 -6.53 -19.29
C ALA A 119 21.46 -7.19 -18.32
N ASP A 120 20.97 -7.83 -17.25
CA ASP A 120 21.82 -8.49 -16.26
C ASP A 120 22.29 -9.85 -16.79
N ASP A 121 23.61 -10.10 -16.75
CA ASP A 121 24.24 -11.30 -17.32
C ASP A 121 23.90 -12.61 -16.57
N SER A 122 23.34 -12.50 -15.37
CA SER A 122 22.93 -13.62 -14.52
C SER A 122 21.43 -13.86 -14.61
N VAL A 123 20.64 -12.79 -14.73
CA VAL A 123 19.17 -12.84 -14.74
C VAL A 123 18.63 -12.85 -16.16
N GLY A 124 17.98 -13.93 -16.57
CA GLY A 124 17.32 -14.02 -17.88
C GLY A 124 15.92 -13.41 -17.91
N ALA A 125 15.21 -13.38 -16.78
CA ALA A 125 13.89 -12.76 -16.69
C ALA A 125 13.54 -12.30 -15.27
N ILE A 126 12.73 -11.25 -15.17
CA ILE A 126 12.19 -10.72 -13.91
C ILE A 126 10.68 -10.68 -14.02
N ARG A 127 9.99 -11.03 -12.92
CA ARG A 127 8.54 -10.90 -12.80
C ARG A 127 8.22 -10.12 -11.54
N HIS A 128 7.43 -9.06 -11.69
CA HIS A 128 6.85 -8.32 -10.58
C HIS A 128 5.37 -8.65 -10.44
N ARG A 129 4.93 -8.84 -9.21
CA ARG A 129 3.51 -8.84 -8.83
C ARG A 129 3.24 -7.59 -8.01
N VAL A 130 2.27 -6.81 -8.46
CA VAL A 130 1.91 -5.53 -7.87
C VAL A 130 0.45 -5.58 -7.48
N GLU A 131 0.16 -5.42 -6.20
CA GLU A 131 -1.19 -5.45 -5.65
C GLU A 131 -1.62 -4.04 -5.30
N LEU A 132 -2.77 -3.64 -5.83
CA LEU A 132 -3.36 -2.32 -5.60
C LEU A 132 -4.75 -2.46 -4.98
N VAL A 133 -5.04 -1.57 -4.04
CA VAL A 133 -6.34 -1.47 -3.37
C VAL A 133 -6.94 -0.10 -3.64
N PRO A 134 -8.26 0.04 -3.64
CA PRO A 134 -8.87 1.34 -3.82
C PRO A 134 -8.55 2.28 -2.64
N THR A 135 -8.47 3.58 -2.91
CA THR A 135 -8.29 4.61 -1.88
C THR A 135 -9.58 4.85 -1.08
N SER A 136 -10.73 4.56 -1.69
CA SER A 136 -12.06 4.61 -1.09
C SER A 136 -12.81 3.28 -1.29
N PRO A 137 -13.47 2.73 -0.26
CA PRO A 137 -14.26 1.51 -0.38
C PRO A 137 -15.61 1.72 -1.11
N SER A 138 -15.99 2.97 -1.39
CA SER A 138 -17.29 3.30 -1.98
C SER A 138 -17.37 2.88 -3.45
N ALA A 139 -18.46 2.18 -3.80
CA ALA A 139 -18.76 1.80 -5.19
C ALA A 139 -19.29 2.99 -6.03
N GLN A 140 -19.71 4.07 -5.37
CA GLN A 140 -20.31 5.25 -5.99
C GLN A 140 -19.27 6.28 -6.44
N THR A 141 -18.02 6.16 -6.00
CA THR A 141 -16.91 7.04 -6.41
C THR A 141 -16.04 6.33 -7.45
N PRO A 142 -15.55 7.04 -8.50
CA PRO A 142 -14.54 6.50 -9.39
C PRO A 142 -13.38 5.93 -8.59
N LYS A 143 -13.02 4.69 -8.90
CA LYS A 143 -12.04 3.95 -8.11
C LYS A 143 -10.63 4.45 -8.43
N GLU A 144 -10.08 5.25 -7.53
CA GLU A 144 -8.65 5.52 -7.50
C GLU A 144 -7.95 4.40 -6.73
N TRP A 145 -6.87 3.89 -7.30
CA TRP A 145 -6.07 2.79 -6.78
C TRP A 145 -4.80 3.33 -6.13
N LYS A 146 -4.30 2.62 -5.12
CA LYS A 146 -3.00 2.85 -4.50
C LYS A 146 -2.25 1.54 -4.34
N LEU A 147 -0.92 1.60 -4.41
CA LEU A 147 -0.06 0.46 -4.11
C LEU A 147 -0.31 -0.06 -2.69
N ALA A 148 -0.54 -1.36 -2.54
CA ALA A 148 -0.74 -2.03 -1.26
C ALA A 148 0.36 -3.05 -0.95
N TRP A 149 0.90 -3.71 -1.97
CA TRP A 149 1.98 -4.68 -1.83
C TRP A 149 2.70 -4.88 -3.17
N ALA A 150 3.98 -5.23 -3.12
CA ALA A 150 4.73 -5.64 -4.30
C ALA A 150 5.74 -6.75 -3.96
N GLY A 151 6.05 -7.58 -4.96
CA GLY A 151 7.09 -8.59 -4.84
C GLY A 151 7.64 -9.01 -6.19
N SER A 152 8.79 -9.68 -6.17
CA SER A 152 9.51 -10.12 -7.37
C SER A 152 9.85 -11.60 -7.36
N GLN A 153 10.02 -12.13 -8.58
CA GLN A 153 10.64 -13.40 -8.88
C GLN A 153 11.64 -13.19 -10.02
N VAL A 154 12.64 -14.05 -10.10
CA VAL A 154 13.61 -14.04 -11.20
C VAL A 154 13.76 -15.44 -11.78
N LYS A 155 14.15 -15.50 -13.06
CA LYS A 155 14.72 -16.68 -13.71
C LYS A 155 16.14 -16.35 -14.12
N CYS A 156 17.07 -17.24 -13.86
CA CYS A 156 18.46 -17.05 -14.22
C CYS A 156 18.73 -17.51 -15.66
N HIS A 157 19.82 -17.03 -16.23
CA HIS A 157 20.37 -17.61 -17.44
C HIS A 157 20.87 -19.05 -17.18
N VAL A 158 20.97 -19.84 -18.25
CA VAL A 158 21.43 -21.23 -18.17
C VAL A 158 22.82 -21.28 -17.52
N GLY A 159 22.98 -22.10 -16.49
CA GLY A 159 24.23 -22.23 -15.74
C GLY A 159 24.46 -21.16 -14.66
N ARG A 160 23.51 -20.23 -14.43
CA ARG A 160 23.60 -19.14 -13.43
C ARG A 160 22.60 -19.30 -12.26
N GLY A 161 22.19 -20.53 -11.97
CA GLY A 161 21.20 -20.86 -10.94
C GLY A 161 19.88 -21.40 -11.49
N HIS A 162 18.76 -21.08 -10.84
CA HIS A 162 17.45 -21.63 -11.15
C HIS A 162 16.89 -21.12 -12.50
N GLN A 163 16.28 -22.01 -13.27
CA GLN A 163 15.68 -21.68 -14.57
C GLN A 163 14.15 -21.51 -14.49
N ASP A 164 13.56 -21.86 -13.35
CA ASP A 164 12.16 -21.61 -13.00
C ASP A 164 12.00 -20.34 -12.16
N TRP A 165 10.78 -19.83 -12.01
CA TRP A 165 10.56 -18.63 -11.20
C TRP A 165 10.92 -18.87 -9.73
N SER A 166 11.81 -18.04 -9.19
CA SER A 166 12.27 -18.17 -7.81
C SER A 166 12.47 -16.80 -7.16
N THR A 167 12.53 -16.80 -5.83
CA THR A 167 12.87 -15.65 -4.99
C THR A 167 14.36 -15.58 -4.68
N GLN A 168 15.11 -16.64 -5.02
CA GLN A 168 16.56 -16.70 -4.84
C GLN A 168 17.27 -15.82 -5.88
N ASN A 169 18.45 -15.32 -5.54
CA ASN A 169 19.29 -14.60 -6.49
C ASN A 169 19.97 -15.58 -7.46
N CYS A 170 20.32 -15.11 -8.65
CA CYS A 170 21.18 -15.84 -9.58
C CYS A 170 22.63 -15.84 -9.11
N GLN A 171 23.36 -16.93 -9.36
CA GLN A 171 24.75 -17.15 -8.91
C GLN A 171 25.56 -17.82 -10.02
#